data_AF-A0A2N1FAD4-F1
#
_entry.id   AF-A0A2N1FAD4-F1
#
_cell.length_a   1.000
_cell.length_b   1.000
_cell.length_c   1.000
_cell.angle_alpha   90.00
_cell.angle_beta   90.00
_cell.angle_gamma   90.00
#
_symmetry.space_group_name_H-M   'P 1'
#
loop_
_entity.id
_entity.type
_entity.pdbx_description
1 polymer ?
#
loop_
_entity_poly.entity_id
_entity_poly.type
_entity_poly.pdbx_seq_one_letter_code
_entity_poly.pdbx_strand_id
1 'polypeptide(L)'
;MKKLLILLIGLNFISCSRLTHSGFWLRYKSDQITEQKNDQGPWGGTLAINWKAKPNASFKISELKKIAEENDWKLIDSKSLNENELKNMSELNKSIIRVPLKNFEPNAKNADYKSQPLPRWINTDSKLYRFKTNRLIFDSGTDDSTTENGFILLSENGMEMSVYQIWGE
;
A
#
# COMPACT_ATOMS: atom_id res chain seq x y z
N MET A 1 26.57 -6.31 -50.66
CA MET A 1 25.85 -5.24 -49.95
C MET A 1 25.44 -5.75 -48.56
N LYS A 2 26.38 -5.69 -47.61
CA LYS A 2 26.30 -6.28 -46.26
C LYS A 2 26.13 -5.20 -45.17
N LYS A 3 25.61 -4.02 -45.53
CA LYS A 3 25.54 -2.85 -44.64
C LYS A 3 24.12 -2.46 -44.22
N LEU A 4 23.10 -3.24 -44.61
CA LEU A 4 21.70 -2.95 -44.28
C LEU A 4 21.09 -3.94 -43.26
N LEU A 5 21.93 -4.63 -42.49
CA LEU A 5 21.49 -5.63 -41.49
C LEU A 5 21.98 -5.31 -40.06
N ILE A 6 22.36 -4.06 -39.80
CA ILE A 6 22.86 -3.61 -38.48
C ILE A 6 21.93 -2.55 -37.85
N LEU A 7 20.78 -2.24 -38.48
CA LEU A 7 19.82 -1.26 -37.95
C LEU A 7 18.59 -1.91 -37.27
N LEU A 8 18.70 -3.17 -36.83
CA LEU A 8 17.57 -3.92 -36.27
C LEU A 8 17.86 -4.62 -34.93
N ILE A 9 19.01 -4.33 -34.29
CA ILE A 9 19.40 -4.90 -32.98
C ILE A 9 19.62 -3.77 -31.96
N GLY A 10 18.73 -2.79 -31.96
CA GLY A 10 18.76 -1.64 -31.05
C GLY A 10 17.50 -1.46 -30.20
N LEU A 11 16.49 -2.31 -30.38
CA LEU A 11 15.33 -2.40 -29.48
C LEU A 11 15.48 -3.66 -28.64
N ASN A 12 16.56 -3.71 -27.84
CA ASN A 12 16.51 -4.57 -26.67
C ASN A 12 15.42 -4.01 -25.78
N PHE A 13 14.36 -4.82 -25.65
CA PHE A 13 13.27 -4.65 -24.73
C PHE A 13 13.81 -4.33 -23.33
N ILE A 14 14.02 -3.05 -23.05
CA ILE A 14 13.79 -2.54 -21.70
C ILE A 14 12.26 -2.58 -21.56
N SER A 15 11.74 -3.80 -21.47
CA SER A 15 10.50 -4.03 -20.75
C SER A 15 10.84 -3.53 -19.36
N CYS A 16 10.57 -2.24 -19.14
CA CYS A 16 10.47 -1.65 -17.84
C CYS A 16 9.44 -2.55 -17.17
N SER A 17 9.92 -3.54 -16.39
CA SER A 17 9.09 -4.59 -15.88
C SER A 17 7.98 -3.89 -15.15
N ARG A 18 6.74 -3.97 -15.65
CA ARG A 18 5.55 -3.39 -15.01
C ARG A 18 5.23 -4.06 -13.67
N LEU A 19 6.21 -4.71 -13.05
CA LEU A 19 6.29 -4.86 -11.62
C LEU A 19 6.49 -3.45 -11.05
N THR A 20 5.35 -2.81 -10.80
CA THR A 20 5.26 -1.66 -9.92
C THR A 20 6.04 -1.98 -8.64
N HIS A 21 6.68 -0.99 -8.02
CA HIS A 21 7.62 -1.25 -6.91
C HIS A 21 6.94 -1.93 -5.70
N SER A 22 5.61 -1.90 -5.65
CA SER A 22 4.78 -2.59 -4.66
C SER A 22 3.90 -3.69 -5.25
N GLY A 23 4.08 -3.99 -6.55
CA GLY A 23 3.41 -5.08 -7.25
C GLY A 23 3.84 -6.46 -6.75
N PHE A 24 4.88 -6.56 -5.90
CA PHE A 24 5.18 -7.81 -5.20
C PHE A 24 4.03 -8.25 -4.30
N TRP A 25 3.27 -7.30 -3.72
CA TRP A 25 2.09 -7.64 -2.94
C TRP A 25 1.03 -8.37 -3.76
N LEU A 26 0.84 -8.01 -5.05
CA LEU A 26 -0.11 -8.69 -5.93
C LEU A 26 0.21 -10.18 -6.15
N ARG A 27 1.45 -10.60 -5.88
CA ARG A 27 1.89 -12.01 -5.99
C ARG A 27 1.78 -12.75 -4.66
N TYR A 28 1.77 -12.04 -3.54
CA TYR A 28 1.67 -12.65 -2.21
C TYR A 28 0.26 -13.22 -1.99
N LYS A 29 0.18 -14.54 -1.84
CA LYS A 29 -1.07 -15.30 -1.61
C LYS A 29 -2.21 -14.78 -2.50
N SER A 30 -1.95 -14.66 -3.79
CA SER A 30 -2.84 -13.99 -4.76
C SER A 30 -4.22 -14.63 -4.84
N ASP A 31 -4.32 -15.92 -4.52
CA ASP A 31 -5.57 -16.68 -4.42
C ASP A 31 -6.43 -16.32 -3.19
N GLN A 32 -5.90 -15.50 -2.28
CA GLN A 32 -6.60 -14.99 -1.10
C GLN A 32 -6.98 -13.51 -1.22
N ILE A 33 -6.63 -12.85 -2.34
CA ILE A 33 -7.02 -11.46 -2.61
C ILE A 33 -8.54 -11.42 -2.83
N THR A 34 -9.24 -10.56 -2.08
CA THR A 34 -10.68 -10.36 -2.26
C THR A 34 -10.99 -9.07 -3.02
N GLU A 35 -10.16 -8.04 -2.85
CA GLU A 35 -10.38 -6.70 -3.41
C GLU A 35 -9.04 -6.06 -3.75
N GLN A 36 -8.99 -5.27 -4.82
CA GLN A 36 -7.82 -4.48 -5.16
C GLN A 36 -8.17 -3.20 -5.93
N LYS A 37 -7.40 -2.15 -5.69
CA LYS A 37 -7.32 -0.93 -6.49
C LYS A 37 -5.85 -0.67 -6.79
N ASN A 38 -5.53 -0.48 -8.06
CA ASN A 38 -4.18 -0.23 -8.52
C ASN A 38 -4.22 0.89 -9.57
N ASP A 39 -4.03 2.11 -9.09
CA ASP A 39 -3.94 3.30 -9.94
C ASP A 39 -2.47 3.65 -10.15
N GLN A 40 -2.08 3.78 -11.41
CA GLN A 40 -0.70 3.98 -11.86
C GLN A 40 -0.68 5.15 -12.84
N GLY A 41 -0.84 6.35 -12.29
CA GLY A 41 -0.79 7.58 -13.05
C GLY A 41 0.64 8.01 -13.39
N PRO A 42 0.80 8.92 -14.38
CA PRO A 42 2.11 9.46 -14.76
C PRO A 42 2.76 10.31 -13.65
N TRP A 43 1.97 10.87 -12.75
CA TRP A 43 2.42 11.77 -11.67
C TRP A 43 2.37 11.16 -10.28
N GLY A 44 1.89 9.92 -10.17
CA GLY A 44 1.62 9.30 -8.88
C GLY A 44 0.64 8.16 -9.00
N GLY A 45 0.35 7.52 -7.88
CA GLY A 45 -0.60 6.43 -7.87
C GLY A 45 -0.88 5.87 -6.50
N THR A 46 -1.76 4.88 -6.51
CA THR A 46 -2.28 4.25 -5.30
C THR A 46 -2.36 2.76 -5.52
N LEU A 47 -1.88 2.00 -4.53
CA LEU A 47 -2.14 0.58 -4.40
C LEU A 47 -2.95 0.36 -3.13
N ALA A 48 -4.07 -0.33 -3.24
CA ALA A 48 -4.84 -0.83 -2.11
C ALA A 48 -5.25 -2.27 -2.41
N ILE A 49 -4.90 -3.23 -1.57
CA ILE A 49 -5.23 -4.64 -1.78
C ILE A 49 -5.74 -5.21 -0.46
N ASN A 50 -6.75 -6.07 -0.53
CA ASN A 50 -7.29 -6.80 0.62
C ASN A 50 -7.17 -8.30 0.44
N TRP A 51 -6.89 -9.00 1.54
CA TRP A 51 -6.88 -10.46 1.62
C TRP A 51 -7.77 -10.97 2.74
N LYS A 52 -8.29 -12.18 2.55
CA LYS A 52 -8.89 -12.99 3.61
C LYS A 52 -8.19 -14.33 3.71
N ALA A 53 -7.80 -14.71 4.92
CA ALA A 53 -7.12 -15.96 5.17
C ALA A 53 -8.05 -17.15 4.88
N LYS A 54 -7.48 -18.24 4.38
CA LYS A 54 -8.18 -19.53 4.29
C LYS A 54 -8.53 -20.06 5.69
N PRO A 55 -9.51 -20.97 5.81
CA PRO A 55 -9.79 -21.64 7.08
C PRO A 55 -8.51 -22.23 7.69
N ASN A 56 -8.34 -22.06 9.02
CA ASN A 56 -7.17 -22.51 9.78
C ASN A 56 -5.83 -21.87 9.40
N ALA A 57 -5.83 -20.78 8.63
CA ALA A 57 -4.66 -19.96 8.37
C ALA A 57 -4.85 -18.57 8.99
N SER A 58 -3.73 -17.88 9.24
CA SER A 58 -3.74 -16.47 9.64
C SER A 58 -2.52 -15.76 9.10
N PHE A 59 -2.69 -14.48 8.77
CA PHE A 59 -1.60 -13.59 8.45
C PHE A 59 -0.87 -13.19 9.72
N LYS A 60 0.47 -13.20 9.68
CA LYS A 60 1.31 -12.84 10.81
C LYS A 60 2.23 -11.70 10.43
N ILE A 61 2.29 -10.66 11.26
CA ILE A 61 3.15 -9.51 11.00
C ILE A 61 4.63 -9.88 10.82
N SER A 62 5.11 -10.94 11.48
CA SER A 62 6.49 -11.43 11.30
C SER A 62 6.78 -11.91 9.88
N GLU A 63 5.83 -12.58 9.22
CA GLU A 63 5.93 -13.00 7.81
C GLU A 63 5.84 -11.78 6.89
N LEU A 64 4.84 -10.91 7.13
CA LEU A 64 4.62 -9.71 6.32
C LEU A 64 5.81 -8.75 6.36
N LYS A 65 6.42 -8.58 7.54
CA LYS A 65 7.64 -7.77 7.72
C LYS A 65 8.79 -8.32 6.89
N LYS A 66 9.00 -9.64 6.89
CA LYS A 66 10.07 -10.27 6.11
C LYS A 66 9.89 -10.02 4.61
N ILE A 67 8.67 -10.22 4.10
CA ILE A 67 8.33 -9.98 2.68
C ILE A 67 8.52 -8.51 2.33
N ALA A 68 8.09 -7.60 3.21
CA ALA A 68 8.30 -6.16 3.05
C ALA A 68 9.80 -5.82 2.97
N GLU A 69 10.61 -6.32 3.90
CA GLU A 69 12.06 -6.06 3.95
C GLU A 69 12.80 -6.62 2.72
N GLU A 70 12.41 -7.79 2.22
CA GLU A 70 12.93 -8.37 0.96
C GLU A 70 12.61 -7.51 -0.27
N ASN A 71 11.66 -6.58 -0.17
CA ASN A 71 11.25 -5.65 -1.23
C ASN A 71 11.45 -4.18 -0.83
N ASP A 72 12.48 -3.90 -0.01
CA ASP A 72 12.93 -2.56 0.39
C ASP A 72 11.91 -1.74 1.21
N TRP A 73 10.89 -2.38 1.79
CA TRP A 73 9.99 -1.77 2.76
C TRP A 73 10.51 -1.98 4.17
N LYS A 74 10.76 -0.89 4.90
CA LYS A 74 11.29 -0.94 6.29
C LYS A 74 10.21 -0.52 7.27
N LEU A 75 9.85 -1.40 8.21
CA LEU A 75 8.90 -1.08 9.26
C LEU A 75 9.41 0.08 10.13
N ILE A 76 8.56 1.08 10.38
CA ILE A 76 8.87 2.26 11.19
C ILE A 76 8.20 2.13 12.55
N ASP A 77 6.86 2.08 12.53
CA ASP A 77 6.03 2.06 13.73
C ASP A 77 4.68 1.36 13.45
N SER A 78 3.83 1.34 14.48
CA SER A 78 2.51 0.73 14.41
C SER A 78 1.56 1.31 15.45
N LYS A 79 0.26 1.29 15.16
CA LYS A 79 -0.80 1.80 16.04
C LYS A 79 -1.97 0.84 16.05
N SER A 80 -2.43 0.49 17.23
CA SER A 80 -3.66 -0.28 17.40
C SER A 80 -4.88 0.59 17.09
N LEU A 81 -5.86 0.02 16.42
CA LEU A 81 -7.13 0.63 16.06
C LEU A 81 -8.24 -0.28 16.55
N ASN A 82 -9.12 0.24 17.40
CA ASN A 82 -10.26 -0.52 17.84
C ASN A 82 -11.43 -0.42 16.83
N GLU A 83 -12.36 -1.36 16.91
CA GLU A 83 -13.53 -1.44 16.05
C GLU A 83 -14.36 -0.14 16.05
N ASN A 84 -14.48 0.55 17.19
CA ASN A 84 -15.24 1.81 17.27
C ASN A 84 -14.55 2.94 16.51
N GLU A 85 -13.22 3.06 16.61
CA GLU A 85 -12.43 4.01 15.83
C GLU A 85 -12.60 3.73 14.33
N LEU A 86 -12.49 2.47 13.93
CA LEU A 86 -12.64 2.06 12.53
C LEU A 86 -14.04 2.34 11.98
N LYS A 87 -15.10 2.02 12.74
CA LYS A 87 -16.49 2.33 12.34
C LYS A 87 -16.72 3.83 12.11
N ASN A 88 -16.06 4.68 12.88
CA ASN A 88 -16.13 6.13 12.71
C ASN A 88 -15.32 6.65 11.51
N MET A 89 -14.48 5.82 10.88
CA MET A 89 -13.80 6.13 9.62
C MET A 89 -14.70 5.75 8.44
N SER A 90 -15.68 6.61 8.15
CA SER A 90 -16.55 6.48 6.98
C SER A 90 -16.84 7.82 6.33
N GLU A 91 -16.98 7.82 5.00
CA GLU A 91 -17.37 8.97 4.21
C GLU A 91 -18.46 8.55 3.22
N LEU A 92 -19.58 9.29 3.18
CA LEU A 92 -20.72 8.97 2.31
C LEU A 92 -21.17 7.49 2.41
N ASN A 93 -21.25 6.95 3.63
CA ASN A 93 -21.58 5.56 3.95
C ASN A 93 -20.58 4.51 3.42
N LYS A 94 -19.36 4.91 3.06
CA LYS A 94 -18.27 4.00 2.67
C LYS A 94 -17.23 3.94 3.76
N SER A 95 -16.86 2.72 4.16
CA SER A 95 -15.71 2.48 5.05
C SER A 95 -14.43 2.91 4.35
N ILE A 96 -13.74 3.88 4.94
CA ILE A 96 -12.47 4.41 4.41
C ILE A 96 -11.38 4.37 5.47
N ILE A 97 -10.14 4.54 5.02
CA ILE A 97 -9.00 4.86 5.86
C ILE A 97 -8.22 5.99 5.21
N ARG A 98 -7.77 6.94 6.03
CA ARG A 98 -6.78 7.95 5.66
C ARG A 98 -5.48 7.56 6.32
N VAL A 99 -4.46 7.28 5.50
CA VAL A 99 -3.15 6.82 5.98
C VAL A 99 -2.27 8.04 6.23
N PRO A 100 -1.96 8.38 7.50
CA PRO A 100 -1.27 9.62 7.80
C PRO A 100 0.19 9.56 7.32
N LEU A 101 0.56 10.53 6.50
CA LEU A 101 1.93 10.70 6.00
C LEU A 101 2.82 11.46 7.00
N LYS A 102 2.21 12.34 7.79
CA LYS A 102 2.82 13.12 8.88
C LYS A 102 2.04 12.85 10.16
N ASN A 103 2.74 12.77 11.30
CA ASN A 103 2.18 12.46 12.64
C ASN A 103 1.29 11.21 12.62
N PHE A 104 1.85 10.03 12.94
CA PHE A 104 1.21 8.71 12.81
C PHE A 104 0.02 8.48 13.77
N GLU A 105 -0.98 9.33 13.62
CA GLU A 105 -2.26 9.30 14.29
C GLU A 105 -3.35 9.17 13.24
N PRO A 106 -3.65 7.95 12.77
CA PRO A 106 -4.91 7.68 12.09
C PRO A 106 -6.04 8.06 13.07
N ASN A 107 -6.64 9.21 12.85
CA ASN A 107 -7.86 9.63 13.53
C ASN A 107 -8.81 10.20 12.46
N ALA A 108 -10.11 10.04 12.63
CA ALA A 108 -11.10 10.42 11.63
C ALA A 108 -11.39 11.94 11.56
N LYS A 109 -10.84 12.76 12.47
CA LYS A 109 -11.25 14.18 12.64
C LYS A 109 -10.13 15.22 12.48
N ASN A 110 -8.88 14.84 12.69
CA ASN A 110 -7.72 15.72 12.81
C ASN A 110 -6.45 15.17 12.13
N ALA A 111 -6.52 14.03 11.42
CA ALA A 111 -5.41 13.54 10.62
C ALA A 111 -5.20 14.53 9.46
N ASP A 112 -3.94 14.89 9.20
CA ASP A 112 -3.55 15.83 8.14
C ASP A 112 -4.31 15.47 6.85
N TYR A 113 -5.29 16.30 6.47
CA TYR A 113 -6.37 15.99 5.50
C TYR A 113 -5.89 15.80 4.06
N LYS A 114 -4.57 15.69 3.85
CA LYS A 114 -3.90 15.70 2.56
C LYS A 114 -3.79 14.33 1.90
N SER A 115 -4.00 13.23 2.63
CA SER A 115 -4.05 11.89 2.01
C SER A 115 -5.44 11.60 1.43
N GLN A 116 -5.52 11.20 0.16
CA GLN A 116 -6.76 10.73 -0.45
C GLN A 116 -7.38 9.57 0.35
N PRO A 117 -8.71 9.51 0.52
CA PRO A 117 -9.35 8.42 1.22
C PRO A 117 -9.17 7.11 0.44
N LEU A 118 -8.72 6.07 1.15
CA LEU A 118 -8.56 4.72 0.60
C LEU A 118 -9.71 3.83 1.08
N PRO A 119 -10.17 2.86 0.27
CA PRO A 119 -11.17 1.89 0.72
C PRO A 119 -10.63 1.11 1.92
N ARG A 120 -11.49 0.89 2.93
CA ARG A 120 -11.15 0.07 4.10
C ARG A 120 -12.10 -1.12 4.19
N TRP A 121 -11.53 -2.32 4.21
CA TRP A 121 -12.31 -3.57 4.23
C TRP A 121 -12.40 -4.22 5.62
N ILE A 122 -11.43 -3.95 6.48
CA ILE A 122 -11.36 -4.51 7.84
C ILE A 122 -12.09 -3.58 8.82
N ASN A 123 -13.09 -4.11 9.54
CA ASN A 123 -13.95 -3.37 10.47
C ASN A 123 -13.86 -3.85 11.92
N THR A 124 -12.92 -4.72 12.25
CA THR A 124 -12.70 -5.27 13.60
C THR A 124 -11.42 -4.69 14.21
N ASP A 125 -11.18 -4.94 15.49
CA ASP A 125 -9.90 -4.62 16.14
C ASP A 125 -8.72 -5.04 15.27
N SER A 126 -7.80 -4.10 15.08
CA SER A 126 -6.74 -4.20 14.09
C SER A 126 -5.50 -3.42 14.53
N LYS A 127 -4.40 -3.64 13.81
CA LYS A 127 -3.17 -2.87 13.96
C LYS A 127 -2.69 -2.37 12.60
N LEU A 128 -2.48 -1.06 12.52
CA LEU A 128 -1.92 -0.38 11.36
C LEU A 128 -0.40 -0.29 11.54
N TYR A 129 0.35 -0.78 10.56
CA TYR A 129 1.80 -0.74 10.51
C TYR A 129 2.22 0.21 9.39
N ARG A 130 3.22 1.05 9.65
CA ARG A 130 3.76 1.99 8.66
C ARG A 130 5.16 1.61 8.26
N PHE A 131 5.43 1.73 6.97
CA PHE A 131 6.67 1.34 6.34
C PHE A 131 7.25 2.52 5.56
N LYS A 132 8.58 2.64 5.64
CA LYS A 132 9.37 3.42 4.70
C LYS A 132 9.52 2.61 3.42
N THR A 133 9.19 3.18 2.27
CA THR A 133 9.35 2.53 0.95
C THR A 133 10.45 3.22 0.13
N ASN A 134 10.63 2.79 -1.12
CA ASN A 134 11.54 3.42 -2.07
C ASN A 134 10.86 4.48 -2.97
N ARG A 135 9.60 4.83 -2.68
CA ARG A 135 8.84 5.84 -3.42
C ARG A 135 8.62 7.08 -2.57
N LEU A 136 8.75 8.24 -3.20
CA LEU A 136 8.35 9.51 -2.59
C LEU A 136 6.85 9.73 -2.78
N ILE A 137 6.24 10.30 -1.75
CA ILE A 137 5.00 11.05 -1.86
C ILE A 137 5.29 12.50 -1.51
N PHE A 138 4.77 13.42 -2.32
CA PHE A 138 4.87 14.85 -2.12
C PHE A 138 3.58 15.35 -1.48
N ASP A 139 3.72 16.32 -0.59
CA ASP A 139 2.59 17.04 -0.03
C ASP A 139 2.17 18.12 -1.04
N SER A 140 1.00 17.93 -1.66
CA SER A 140 0.56 18.70 -2.83
C SER A 140 0.65 20.21 -2.58
N GLY A 141 1.29 20.93 -3.51
CA GLY A 141 1.50 22.38 -3.40
C GLY A 141 2.62 22.78 -2.43
N THR A 142 3.48 21.84 -2.02
CA THR A 142 4.68 22.09 -1.21
C THR A 142 5.87 21.29 -1.74
N ASP A 143 7.09 21.66 -1.33
CA ASP A 143 8.31 20.88 -1.60
C ASP A 143 8.55 19.76 -0.56
N ASP A 144 7.62 19.58 0.39
CA ASP A 144 7.73 18.54 1.41
C ASP A 144 7.47 17.18 0.78
N SER A 145 8.34 16.22 1.09
CA SER A 145 8.17 14.84 0.65
C SER A 145 8.55 13.85 1.74
N THR A 146 8.01 12.64 1.62
CA THR A 146 8.36 11.53 2.49
C THR A 146 8.34 10.21 1.74
N THR A 147 9.06 9.23 2.27
CA THR A 147 8.99 7.83 1.84
C THR A 147 8.19 6.97 2.83
N GLU A 148 7.62 7.56 3.87
CA GLU A 148 6.80 6.88 4.88
C GLU A 148 5.36 6.69 4.39
N ASN A 149 5.21 5.92 3.33
CA ASN A 149 3.99 5.86 2.52
C ASN A 149 3.51 4.45 2.19
N GLY A 150 4.06 3.43 2.84
CA GLY A 150 3.59 2.05 2.80
C GLY A 150 2.88 1.69 4.10
N PHE A 151 1.76 0.98 4.01
CA PHE A 151 0.95 0.64 5.18
C PHE A 151 0.40 -0.78 5.09
N ILE A 152 0.29 -1.44 6.25
CA ILE A 152 -0.40 -2.71 6.40
C ILE A 152 -1.41 -2.58 7.53
N LEU A 153 -2.68 -2.83 7.26
CA LEU A 153 -3.71 -3.01 8.28
C LEU A 153 -3.93 -4.50 8.47
N LEU A 154 -3.76 -5.00 9.69
CA LEU A 154 -3.90 -6.41 10.02
C LEU A 154 -4.96 -6.56 11.12
N SER A 155 -5.99 -7.37 10.90
CA SER A 155 -6.96 -7.69 11.96
C SER A 155 -6.26 -8.42 13.11
N GLU A 156 -6.68 -8.22 14.36
CA GLU A 156 -6.00 -8.83 15.52
C GLU A 156 -5.97 -10.37 15.45
N ASN A 157 -7.02 -10.99 14.91
CA ASN A 157 -7.08 -12.44 14.70
C ASN A 157 -6.28 -12.93 13.47
N GLY A 158 -5.72 -12.01 12.67
CA GLY A 158 -4.97 -12.31 11.46
C GLY A 158 -5.80 -12.91 10.31
N MET A 159 -7.13 -12.86 10.38
CA MET A 159 -8.01 -13.40 9.33
C MET A 159 -8.13 -12.47 8.12
N GLU A 160 -7.89 -11.18 8.30
CA GLU A 160 -7.92 -10.19 7.22
C GLU A 160 -6.67 -9.31 7.28
N MET A 161 -6.15 -8.95 6.11
CA MET A 161 -5.13 -7.91 6.00
C MET A 161 -5.40 -7.04 4.78
N SER A 162 -5.01 -5.77 4.87
CA SER A 162 -4.99 -4.85 3.75
C SER A 162 -3.62 -4.20 3.64
N VAL A 163 -3.17 -3.97 2.41
CA VAL A 163 -1.95 -3.24 2.11
C VAL A 163 -2.33 -1.96 1.39
N TYR A 164 -1.70 -0.86 1.76
CA TYR A 164 -1.85 0.44 1.11
C TYR A 164 -0.48 1.01 0.75
N GLN A 165 -0.37 1.63 -0.42
CA GLN A 165 0.72 2.52 -0.75
C GLN A 165 0.20 3.69 -1.58
N ILE A 166 0.73 4.88 -1.30
CA ILE A 166 0.49 6.09 -2.07
C ILE A 166 1.84 6.72 -2.45
N TRP A 167 1.99 7.21 -3.68
CA TRP A 167 3.22 7.85 -4.15
C TRP A 167 2.92 8.91 -5.21
N GLY A 168 3.91 9.76 -5.47
CA GLY A 168 3.77 10.89 -6.38
C GLY A 168 3.17 12.12 -5.70
N GLU A 169 2.53 12.97 -6.49
CA GLU A 169 1.90 14.24 -6.05
C GLU A 169 0.37 14.19 -6.07
#